data_AF-A0A534RKR4-F1
#
_entry.id   AF-A0A534RKR4-F1
#
_cell.length_a   1.000
_cell.length_b   1.000
_cell.length_c   1.000
_cell.angle_alpha   90.00
_cell.angle_beta   90.00
_cell.angle_gamma   90.00
#
_symmetry.space_group_name_H-M   'P 1'
#
loop_
_entity.id
_entity.type
_entity.pdbx_description
1 polymer ?
#
loop_
_entity_poly.entity_id
_entity_poly.type
_entity_poly.pdbx_seq_one_letter_code
_entity_poly.pdbx_strand_id
1 'polypeptide(L)'
;MTTSLREGRVGVIHDAGLAYPLVPPFDPPNPVYDAVVRLLERLGLDADRAGTPEWNPLGEFVGPGQHVVIKPNFVSSRNFHQRYGRDDFLCCCTHPSVIRPLIDLAWRALGGRGTISIAEAPLEGGQFANTLAALGVTGMVETFRARNGIPLELIDLRDFQIVPRMLLDDVTVAGRSLNLGALERQRLPGDPRGYSVVDLGAASSFAGLDGRCERLRFHHSNPGLPALHHQ
;
A
#
# COMPACT_ATOMS: atom_id res chain seq x y z
N MET A 1 -28.48 -16.12 -6.10
CA MET A 1 -28.87 -14.73 -6.41
C MET A 1 -27.84 -13.83 -5.76
N THR A 2 -26.78 -13.52 -6.47
CA THR A 2 -25.71 -12.63 -6.00
C THR A 2 -26.19 -11.20 -6.21
N THR A 3 -26.38 -10.49 -5.11
CA THR A 3 -26.78 -9.10 -5.02
C THR A 3 -25.88 -8.21 -5.88
N SER A 4 -26.53 -7.43 -6.74
CA SER A 4 -26.04 -6.26 -7.48
C SER A 4 -24.65 -5.77 -7.06
N LEU A 5 -23.66 -5.98 -7.94
CA LEU A 5 -22.59 -5.02 -8.10
C LEU A 5 -23.27 -3.70 -8.45
N ARG A 6 -23.18 -2.70 -7.58
CA ARG A 6 -23.52 -1.31 -7.92
C ARG A 6 -22.81 -1.00 -9.26
N GLU A 7 -23.47 -0.31 -10.19
CA GLU A 7 -22.81 0.16 -11.41
C GLU A 7 -21.56 0.97 -11.02
N GLY A 8 -20.40 0.32 -11.12
CA GLY A 8 -19.12 0.93 -10.76
C GLY A 8 -18.68 1.81 -11.90
N ARG A 9 -18.40 3.08 -11.62
CA ARG A 9 -17.70 3.96 -12.58
C ARG A 9 -16.24 3.50 -12.66
N VAL A 10 -15.76 3.25 -13.87
CA VAL A 10 -14.37 2.89 -14.14
C VAL A 10 -13.73 4.01 -14.98
N GLY A 11 -12.70 4.63 -14.43
CA GLY A 11 -11.85 5.58 -15.15
C GLY A 11 -10.66 4.86 -15.74
N VAL A 12 -10.30 5.17 -16.99
CA VAL A 12 -9.09 4.66 -17.64
C VAL A 12 -8.33 5.84 -18.23
N ILE A 13 -7.03 5.89 -17.94
CA ILE A 13 -6.07 6.78 -18.59
C ILE A 13 -5.03 5.89 -19.26
N HIS A 14 -4.80 6.12 -20.54
CA HIS A 14 -3.72 5.52 -21.30
C HIS A 14 -2.97 6.63 -22.01
N ASP A 15 -1.65 6.69 -21.80
CA ASP A 15 -0.75 7.64 -22.43
C ASP A 15 0.63 6.98 -22.55
N ALA A 16 1.08 6.78 -23.78
CA ALA A 16 2.34 6.11 -24.09
C ALA A 16 3.57 6.93 -23.69
N GLY A 17 3.41 8.23 -23.42
CA GLY A 17 4.45 9.12 -22.93
C GLY A 17 4.62 9.11 -21.41
N LEU A 18 3.79 8.37 -20.67
CA LEU A 18 3.91 8.30 -19.21
C LEU A 18 5.20 7.58 -18.81
N ALA A 19 6.00 8.27 -18.00
CA ALA A 19 7.20 7.73 -17.39
C ALA A 19 7.23 8.08 -15.90
N TYR A 20 7.67 7.13 -15.08
CA TYR A 20 7.84 7.36 -13.66
C TYR A 20 9.04 8.29 -13.40
N PRO A 21 8.86 9.39 -12.65
CA PRO A 21 9.99 10.18 -12.18
C PRO A 21 10.86 9.34 -11.25
N LEU A 22 12.18 9.47 -11.40
CA LEU A 22 13.14 8.57 -10.73
C LEU A 22 13.57 9.01 -9.33
N VAL A 23 13.27 10.26 -8.95
CA VAL A 23 13.77 10.85 -7.70
C VAL A 23 12.65 11.48 -6.86
N PRO A 24 12.69 11.31 -5.54
CA PRO A 24 11.79 12.03 -4.63
C PRO A 24 12.09 13.55 -4.67
N PRO A 25 11.12 14.41 -4.31
CA PRO A 25 9.80 14.09 -3.74
C PRO A 25 8.72 13.85 -4.80
N PHE A 26 9.08 13.63 -6.06
CA PHE A 26 8.13 13.39 -7.18
C PHE A 26 7.17 14.56 -7.46
N ASP A 27 7.60 15.78 -7.17
CA ASP A 27 6.82 16.99 -7.42
C ASP A 27 6.55 17.23 -8.92
N PRO A 28 5.51 18.04 -9.24
CA PRO A 28 5.36 18.59 -10.57
C PRO A 28 6.62 19.35 -11.05
N PRO A 29 6.99 19.26 -12.33
CA PRO A 29 6.29 18.54 -13.40
C PRO A 29 6.49 17.02 -13.27
N ASN A 30 5.37 16.29 -13.22
CA ASN A 30 5.32 14.84 -13.05
C ASN A 30 4.12 14.32 -13.85
N PRO A 31 4.33 13.65 -15.00
CA PRO A 31 3.22 13.26 -15.86
C PRO A 31 2.30 12.21 -15.22
N VAL A 32 2.81 11.43 -14.25
CA VAL A 32 2.00 10.49 -13.46
C VAL A 32 1.09 11.24 -12.48
N TYR A 33 1.56 12.36 -11.91
CA TYR A 33 0.72 13.23 -11.08
C TYR A 33 -0.52 13.67 -11.86
N ASP A 34 -0.31 14.23 -13.05
CA ASP A 34 -1.39 14.73 -13.89
C ASP A 34 -2.30 13.58 -14.35
N ALA A 35 -1.75 12.41 -14.64
CA ALA A 35 -2.54 11.23 -15.00
C ALA A 35 -3.47 10.77 -13.87
N VAL A 36 -3.00 10.76 -12.62
CA VAL A 36 -3.84 10.41 -11.46
C VAL A 36 -4.94 11.46 -11.27
N VAL A 37 -4.63 12.75 -11.39
CA VAL A 37 -5.63 13.81 -11.28
C VAL A 37 -6.71 13.67 -12.37
N ARG A 38 -6.30 13.47 -13.64
CA ARG A 38 -7.25 13.23 -14.75
C ARG A 38 -8.05 11.95 -14.56
N LEU A 39 -7.48 10.92 -13.95
CA LEU A 39 -8.20 9.69 -13.63
C LEU A 39 -9.33 9.93 -12.63
N LEU A 40 -9.07 10.69 -11.57
CA LEU A 40 -10.06 11.06 -10.56
C LEU A 40 -11.16 11.97 -11.14
N GLU A 41 -10.80 12.88 -12.04
CA GLU A 41 -11.76 13.69 -12.80
C GLU A 41 -12.65 12.82 -13.70
N ARG A 42 -12.08 11.86 -14.43
CA ARG A 42 -12.84 10.91 -15.28
C ARG A 42 -13.78 10.00 -14.49
N LEU A 43 -13.43 9.72 -13.23
CA LEU A 43 -14.34 9.01 -12.31
C LEU A 43 -15.55 9.86 -11.92
N GLY A 44 -15.56 11.16 -12.25
CA GLY A 44 -16.64 12.10 -11.96
C GLY A 44 -16.75 12.41 -10.47
N LEU A 45 -15.61 12.48 -9.78
CA LEU A 45 -15.54 12.85 -8.37
C LEU A 45 -15.56 14.38 -8.24
N ASP A 46 -16.42 14.88 -7.35
CA ASP A 46 -16.64 16.33 -7.15
C ASP A 46 -16.97 17.06 -8.47
N ALA A 47 -17.84 16.46 -9.28
CA ALA A 47 -18.13 16.90 -10.65
C ALA A 47 -18.66 18.34 -10.75
N ASP A 48 -19.45 18.80 -9.76
CA ASP A 48 -20.01 20.15 -9.73
C ASP A 48 -18.94 21.24 -9.64
N ARG A 49 -17.75 20.89 -9.15
CA ARG A 49 -16.60 21.80 -9.02
C ARG A 49 -15.49 21.48 -10.00
N ALA A 50 -15.61 20.46 -10.85
CA ALA A 50 -14.55 20.05 -11.76
C ALA A 50 -14.01 21.23 -12.59
N GLY A 51 -12.68 21.33 -12.69
CA GLY A 51 -11.99 22.42 -13.38
C GLY A 51 -11.89 23.75 -12.61
N THR A 52 -12.45 23.86 -11.41
CA THR A 52 -12.33 25.05 -10.54
C THR A 52 -11.16 24.91 -9.55
N PRO A 53 -10.62 26.02 -9.01
CA PRO A 53 -9.65 25.98 -7.91
C PRO A 53 -10.14 25.22 -6.67
N GLU A 54 -11.45 25.22 -6.44
CA GLU A 54 -12.12 24.56 -5.32
C GLU A 54 -12.29 23.05 -5.52
N TRP A 55 -12.10 22.55 -6.75
CA TRP A 55 -12.26 21.13 -7.07
C TRP A 55 -11.34 20.28 -6.20
N ASN A 56 -11.91 19.34 -5.45
CA ASN A 56 -11.15 18.31 -4.75
C ASN A 56 -11.87 16.96 -4.82
N PRO A 57 -11.38 15.99 -5.61
CA PRO A 57 -12.02 14.70 -5.79
C PRO A 57 -12.03 13.84 -4.51
N LEU A 58 -11.27 14.22 -3.47
CA LEU A 58 -11.31 13.55 -2.16
C LEU A 58 -12.23 14.26 -1.15
N GLY A 59 -12.76 15.44 -1.48
CA GLY A 59 -13.48 16.30 -0.53
C GLY A 59 -14.82 15.75 -0.02
N GLU A 60 -15.44 14.81 -0.75
CA GLU A 60 -16.64 14.09 -0.26
C GLU A 60 -16.27 13.05 0.81
N PHE A 61 -15.05 12.51 0.76
CA PHE A 61 -14.60 11.42 1.64
C PHE A 61 -13.75 11.91 2.81
N VAL A 62 -13.10 13.06 2.67
CA VAL A 62 -12.15 13.64 3.62
C VAL A 62 -12.61 15.01 4.04
N GLY A 63 -12.85 15.18 5.34
CA GLY A 63 -13.21 16.45 5.98
C GLY A 63 -12.06 17.09 6.78
N PRO A 64 -12.16 18.39 7.12
CA PRO A 64 -11.08 19.11 7.78
C PRO A 64 -10.72 18.57 9.17
N GLY A 65 -9.43 18.30 9.42
CA GLY A 65 -8.95 17.83 10.72
C GLY A 65 -8.99 16.31 10.92
N GLN A 66 -9.46 15.55 9.94
CA GLN A 66 -9.50 14.09 10.01
C GLN A 66 -8.11 13.44 9.90
N HIS A 67 -8.10 12.11 10.01
CA HIS A 67 -6.94 11.27 9.74
C HIS A 67 -7.19 10.49 8.44
N VAL A 68 -6.32 10.65 7.45
CA VAL A 68 -6.39 9.95 6.17
C VAL A 68 -5.35 8.83 6.16
N VAL A 69 -5.77 7.61 5.80
CA VAL A 69 -4.87 6.49 5.57
C VAL A 69 -4.76 6.20 4.08
N ILE A 70 -3.55 6.26 3.55
CA ILE A 70 -3.21 5.82 2.20
C ILE A 70 -2.61 4.42 2.30
N LYS A 71 -3.28 3.43 1.70
CA LYS A 71 -2.81 2.04 1.65
C LYS A 71 -2.29 1.69 0.25
N PRO A 72 -0.98 1.86 -0.01
CA PRO A 72 -0.37 1.44 -1.27
C PRO A 72 -0.32 -0.09 -1.38
N ASN A 73 0.35 -0.61 -2.41
CA ASN A 73 0.83 -1.99 -2.46
C ASN A 73 2.36 -1.96 -2.40
N PHE A 74 2.96 -2.28 -1.25
CA PHE A 74 4.42 -2.41 -1.15
C PHE A 74 4.83 -3.87 -0.98
N VAL A 75 5.64 -4.37 -1.89
CA VAL A 75 6.18 -5.73 -1.84
C VAL A 75 7.67 -5.71 -1.53
N SER A 76 8.21 -6.85 -1.10
CA SER A 76 9.66 -7.00 -0.92
C SER A 76 10.40 -6.96 -2.25
N SER A 77 11.57 -6.32 -2.28
CA SER A 77 12.53 -6.38 -3.40
C SER A 77 13.19 -7.75 -3.59
N ARG A 78 12.83 -8.72 -2.74
CA ARG A 78 13.33 -10.09 -2.77
C ARG A 78 12.20 -11.06 -2.50
N ASN A 79 12.13 -12.11 -3.31
CA ASN A 79 11.30 -13.28 -3.06
C ASN A 79 12.20 -14.51 -2.94
N PHE A 80 12.36 -15.05 -1.72
CA PHE A 80 13.22 -16.19 -1.37
C PHE A 80 14.55 -16.27 -2.15
N HIS A 81 14.52 -16.90 -3.33
CA HIS A 81 15.64 -17.27 -4.19
C HIS A 81 15.98 -16.25 -5.29
N GLN A 82 15.25 -15.15 -5.42
CA GLN A 82 15.48 -14.16 -6.47
C GLN A 82 15.41 -12.74 -5.92
N ARG A 83 16.46 -11.97 -6.22
CA ARG A 83 16.42 -10.51 -6.11
C ARG A 83 15.79 -9.97 -7.38
N TYR A 84 14.79 -9.13 -7.23
CA TYR A 84 14.17 -8.48 -8.38
C TYR A 84 15.15 -7.49 -9.00
N GLY A 85 15.16 -7.43 -10.34
CA GLY A 85 15.71 -6.28 -11.03
C GLY A 85 14.94 -5.02 -10.63
N ARG A 86 15.51 -3.84 -10.91
CA ARG A 86 14.86 -2.55 -10.58
C ARG A 86 13.45 -2.49 -11.16
N ASP A 87 13.28 -2.85 -12.42
CA ASP A 87 12.00 -2.72 -13.13
C ASP A 87 10.96 -3.74 -12.62
N ASP A 88 11.38 -4.97 -12.33
CA ASP A 88 10.52 -5.99 -11.72
C ASP A 88 10.03 -5.56 -10.33
N PHE A 89 10.92 -4.95 -9.54
CA PHE A 89 10.55 -4.43 -8.23
C PHE A 89 9.55 -3.28 -8.33
N LEU A 90 9.78 -2.35 -9.27
CA LEU A 90 8.88 -1.22 -9.49
C LEU A 90 7.51 -1.64 -10.02
N CYS A 91 7.41 -2.69 -10.84
CA CYS A 91 6.12 -3.14 -11.38
C CYS A 91 5.24 -3.85 -10.33
N CYS A 92 5.84 -4.36 -9.26
CA CYS A 92 5.11 -5.01 -8.17
C CYS A 92 4.70 -4.04 -7.06
N CYS A 93 5.28 -2.84 -7.02
CA CYS A 93 4.99 -1.82 -6.01
C CYS A 93 4.14 -0.68 -6.57
N THR A 94 3.30 -0.07 -5.74
CA THR A 94 2.71 1.24 -6.06
C THR A 94 3.81 2.28 -6.09
N HIS A 95 4.12 2.81 -7.28
CA HIS A 95 5.14 3.84 -7.42
C HIS A 95 4.77 5.12 -6.64
N PRO A 96 5.68 5.76 -5.90
CA PRO A 96 5.32 6.91 -5.06
C PRO A 96 4.82 8.13 -5.82
N SER A 97 5.12 8.26 -7.10
CA SER A 97 4.53 9.30 -7.97
C SER A 97 3.01 9.17 -8.14
N VAL A 98 2.43 7.99 -7.88
CA VAL A 98 0.98 7.76 -7.82
C VAL A 98 0.42 8.21 -6.47
N ILE A 99 1.18 8.01 -5.40
CA ILE A 99 0.81 8.37 -4.02
C ILE A 99 0.87 9.90 -3.83
N ARG A 100 1.87 10.53 -4.45
CA ARG A 100 2.16 11.96 -4.39
C ARG A 100 0.95 12.88 -4.60
N PRO A 101 0.16 12.78 -5.69
CA PRO A 101 -1.04 13.61 -5.86
C PRO A 101 -2.11 13.33 -4.81
N LEU A 102 -2.23 12.08 -4.34
CA LEU A 102 -3.22 11.74 -3.30
C LEU A 102 -2.88 12.42 -1.97
N ILE A 103 -1.59 12.61 -1.65
CA ILE A 103 -1.16 13.38 -0.47
C ILE A 103 -1.63 14.84 -0.56
N ASP A 104 -1.43 15.52 -1.70
CA ASP A 104 -1.85 16.93 -1.86
C ASP A 104 -3.36 17.09 -1.80
N LEU A 105 -4.08 16.20 -2.49
CA LEU A 105 -5.54 16.20 -2.50
C LEU A 105 -6.11 15.95 -1.09
N ALA A 106 -5.54 15.00 -0.35
CA ALA A 106 -5.91 14.70 1.02
C ALA A 106 -5.60 15.88 1.95
N TRP A 107 -4.40 16.47 1.85
CA TRP A 107 -4.00 17.60 2.69
C TRP A 107 -4.87 18.84 2.46
N ARG A 108 -5.24 19.10 1.20
CA ARG A 108 -6.19 20.16 0.86
C ARG A 108 -7.59 19.88 1.42
N ALA A 109 -8.08 18.65 1.32
CA ALA A 109 -9.39 18.26 1.89
C ALA A 109 -9.40 18.37 3.43
N LEU A 110 -8.26 18.07 4.06
CA LEU A 110 -8.02 18.24 5.49
C LEU A 110 -8.01 19.71 5.95
N GLY A 111 -8.00 20.68 5.02
CA GLY A 111 -8.03 22.10 5.35
C GLY A 111 -6.81 22.56 6.15
N GLY A 112 -5.65 21.96 5.90
CA GLY A 112 -4.39 22.31 6.57
C GLY A 112 -4.26 21.82 8.02
N ARG A 113 -5.17 20.97 8.50
CA ARG A 113 -5.13 20.38 9.84
C ARG A 113 -5.55 18.91 9.80
N GLY A 114 -5.03 18.10 10.71
CA GLY A 114 -5.25 16.64 10.71
C GLY A 114 -3.97 15.89 10.44
N THR A 115 -4.06 14.62 10.02
CA THR A 115 -2.90 13.75 9.80
C THR A 115 -3.08 12.87 8.58
N ILE A 116 -1.97 12.44 7.97
CA ILE A 116 -1.97 11.49 6.85
C ILE A 116 -1.00 10.36 7.19
N SER A 117 -1.43 9.10 7.12
CA SER A 117 -0.54 7.95 7.26
C SER A 117 -0.48 7.17 5.95
N ILE A 118 0.73 6.84 5.50
CA ILE A 118 0.96 5.79 4.52
C ILE A 118 1.17 4.50 5.31
N ALA A 119 0.18 3.61 5.27
CA ALA A 119 0.14 2.41 6.08
C ALA A 119 0.06 1.15 5.20
N GLU A 120 0.85 0.15 5.52
CA GLU A 120 0.87 -1.11 4.78
C GLU A 120 1.22 -2.30 5.69
N ALA A 121 0.71 -3.48 5.34
CA ALA A 121 1.06 -4.77 5.92
C ALA A 121 1.62 -5.68 4.82
N PRO A 122 2.92 -5.57 4.46
CA PRO A 122 3.49 -6.44 3.44
C PRO A 122 3.50 -7.91 3.92
N LEU A 123 3.86 -8.86 3.05
CA LEU A 123 4.03 -10.24 3.49
C LEU A 123 5.03 -10.32 4.65
N GLU A 124 4.93 -11.36 5.47
CA GLU A 124 5.70 -11.50 6.72
C GLU A 124 7.22 -11.39 6.50
N GLY A 125 7.73 -11.86 5.37
CA GLY A 125 9.15 -11.72 4.99
C GLY A 125 9.54 -10.37 4.39
N GLY A 126 8.58 -9.46 4.22
CA GLY A 126 8.74 -8.17 3.57
C GLY A 126 9.63 -7.22 4.37
N GLN A 127 10.60 -6.61 3.68
CA GLN A 127 11.53 -5.65 4.26
C GLN A 127 10.98 -4.23 4.10
N PHE A 128 10.05 -3.82 4.97
CA PHE A 128 9.29 -2.57 4.83
C PHE A 128 10.19 -1.34 4.69
N ALA A 129 11.08 -1.10 5.66
CA ALA A 129 11.99 0.05 5.63
C ALA A 129 12.87 0.10 4.37
N ASN A 130 13.42 -1.05 3.95
CA ASN A 130 14.24 -1.15 2.74
C ASN A 130 13.42 -0.86 1.48
N THR A 131 12.18 -1.35 1.43
CA THR A 131 11.24 -1.12 0.32
C THR A 131 10.91 0.36 0.20
N LEU A 132 10.59 1.03 1.32
CA LEU A 132 10.32 2.46 1.34
C LEU A 132 11.52 3.30 0.89
N ALA A 133 12.73 2.95 1.35
CA ALA A 133 13.95 3.62 0.95
C ALA A 133 14.23 3.43 -0.56
N ALA A 134 14.13 2.19 -1.05
CA ALA A 134 14.37 1.86 -2.46
C ALA A 134 13.38 2.54 -3.42
N LEU A 135 12.12 2.69 -3.01
CA LEU A 135 11.11 3.41 -3.78
C LEU A 135 11.24 4.94 -3.67
N GLY A 136 12.01 5.46 -2.71
CA GLY A 136 12.09 6.90 -2.42
C GLY A 136 10.93 7.45 -1.59
N VAL A 137 10.11 6.59 -0.97
CA VAL A 137 9.00 7.00 -0.10
C VAL A 137 9.51 7.72 1.13
N THR A 138 10.58 7.21 1.75
CA THR A 138 11.19 7.83 2.94
C THR A 138 11.61 9.27 2.65
N GLY A 139 12.38 9.49 1.58
CA GLY A 139 12.84 10.82 1.18
C GLY A 139 11.70 11.77 0.77
N MET A 140 10.64 11.25 0.15
CA MET A 140 9.43 12.02 -0.13
C MET A 140 8.79 12.51 1.19
N VAL A 141 8.52 11.62 2.13
CA VAL A 141 7.89 11.96 3.43
C VAL A 141 8.73 12.95 4.23
N GLU A 142 10.04 12.76 4.30
CA GLU A 142 10.96 13.68 4.98
C GLU A 142 10.91 15.08 4.36
N THR A 143 10.90 15.16 3.03
CA THR A 143 10.80 16.43 2.31
C THR A 143 9.49 17.14 2.61
N PHE A 144 8.35 16.42 2.61
CA PHE A 144 7.04 17.02 2.93
C PHE A 144 6.93 17.51 4.37
N ARG A 145 7.45 16.74 5.33
CA ARG A 145 7.52 17.16 6.72
C ARG A 145 8.35 18.43 6.88
N ALA A 146 9.54 18.47 6.26
CA ALA A 146 10.47 19.59 6.39
C ALA A 146 10.01 20.86 5.64
N ARG A 147 9.54 20.72 4.40
CA ARG A 147 9.20 21.83 3.51
C ARG A 147 7.79 22.37 3.76
N ASN A 148 6.83 21.48 4.00
CA ASN A 148 5.41 21.83 3.99
C ASN A 148 4.75 21.69 5.37
N GLY A 149 5.44 21.12 6.36
CA GLY A 149 4.88 20.87 7.69
C GLY A 149 3.74 19.85 7.70
N ILE A 150 3.58 19.06 6.62
CA ILE A 150 2.51 18.06 6.55
C ILE A 150 2.83 16.91 7.51
N PRO A 151 1.94 16.58 8.46
CA PRO A 151 2.12 15.48 9.40
C PRO A 151 1.83 14.14 8.71
N LEU A 152 2.80 13.71 7.90
CA LEU A 152 2.83 12.40 7.25
C LEU A 152 3.41 11.35 8.18
N GLU A 153 2.86 10.15 8.21
CA GLU A 153 3.39 8.99 8.95
C GLU A 153 3.64 7.81 8.03
N LEU A 154 4.64 6.99 8.34
CA LEU A 154 4.90 5.71 7.68
C LEU A 154 4.64 4.62 8.71
N ILE A 155 3.67 3.75 8.45
CA ILE A 155 3.21 2.74 9.41
C ILE A 155 3.34 1.35 8.79
N ASP A 156 4.14 0.51 9.45
CA ASP A 156 4.12 -0.93 9.24
C ASP A 156 3.04 -1.52 10.15
N LEU A 157 1.94 -1.97 9.55
CA LEU A 157 0.79 -2.50 10.27
C LEU A 157 1.03 -3.92 10.81
N ARG A 158 2.21 -4.50 10.59
CA ARG A 158 2.55 -5.82 11.11
C ARG A 158 3.05 -5.72 12.55
N ASP A 159 2.57 -6.60 13.41
CA ASP A 159 3.08 -6.81 14.77
C ASP A 159 4.28 -7.80 14.81
N PHE A 160 4.61 -8.43 13.68
CA PHE A 160 5.82 -9.21 13.50
C PHE A 160 6.28 -9.26 12.03
N GLN A 161 7.54 -9.63 11.83
CA GLN A 161 8.09 -10.03 10.54
C GLN A 161 8.92 -11.31 10.66
N ILE A 162 9.12 -11.99 9.55
CA ILE A 162 10.02 -13.13 9.42
C ILE A 162 11.32 -12.65 8.77
N VAL A 163 12.42 -12.71 9.52
CA VAL A 163 13.74 -12.29 9.07
C VAL A 163 14.57 -13.51 8.70
N PRO A 164 14.98 -13.66 7.42
CA PRO A 164 15.86 -14.75 7.03
C PRO A 164 17.30 -14.49 7.53
N ARG A 165 17.86 -15.46 8.25
CA ARG A 165 19.25 -15.53 8.71
C ARG A 165 19.97 -16.63 7.93
N MET A 166 20.53 -16.27 6.78
CA MET A 166 21.11 -17.21 5.83
C MET A 166 22.61 -17.44 6.09
N LEU A 167 23.03 -18.70 6.25
CA LEU A 167 24.42 -19.14 6.21
C LEU A 167 24.90 -19.30 4.76
N LEU A 168 24.03 -19.81 3.88
CA LEU A 168 24.23 -19.82 2.43
C LEU A 168 23.04 -19.09 1.80
N ASP A 169 23.34 -18.06 1.03
CA ASP A 169 22.33 -17.20 0.41
C ASP A 169 22.51 -17.20 -1.11
N ASP A 170 21.51 -17.73 -1.83
CA ASP A 170 21.46 -17.78 -3.29
C ASP A 170 22.70 -18.41 -3.97
N VAL A 171 23.27 -19.45 -3.36
CA VAL A 171 24.46 -20.13 -3.91
C VAL A 171 24.03 -21.02 -5.07
N THR A 172 24.37 -20.65 -6.30
CA THR A 172 23.98 -21.40 -7.49
C THR A 172 24.87 -22.64 -7.69
N VAL A 173 24.27 -23.82 -7.60
CA VAL A 173 24.93 -25.12 -7.87
C VAL A 173 24.11 -25.90 -8.89
N ALA A 174 24.73 -26.27 -10.01
CA ALA A 174 24.07 -26.98 -11.12
C ALA A 174 22.77 -26.31 -11.61
N GLY A 175 22.75 -24.97 -11.66
CA GLY A 175 21.58 -24.18 -12.09
C GLY A 175 20.46 -24.09 -11.06
N ARG A 176 20.66 -24.55 -9.82
CA ARG A 176 19.71 -24.42 -8.72
C ARG A 176 20.27 -23.49 -7.63
N SER A 177 19.40 -22.65 -7.07
CA SER A 177 19.74 -21.78 -5.94
C SER A 177 19.67 -22.57 -4.63
N LEU A 178 20.82 -22.73 -3.96
CA LEU A 178 20.92 -23.33 -2.64
C LEU A 178 20.89 -22.24 -1.57
N ASN A 179 19.97 -22.41 -0.62
CA ASN A 179 19.74 -21.49 0.49
C ASN A 179 19.72 -22.31 1.78
N LEU A 180 20.59 -21.98 2.73
CA LEU A 180 20.69 -22.64 4.03
C LEU A 180 20.68 -21.57 5.12
N GLY A 181 19.76 -21.66 6.06
CA GLY A 181 19.61 -20.66 7.12
C GLY A 181 18.46 -20.96 8.05
N ALA A 182 18.15 -19.98 8.90
CA ALA A 182 17.00 -19.98 9.78
C ALA A 182 16.05 -18.83 9.44
N LEU A 183 14.76 -19.00 9.71
CA LEU A 183 13.76 -17.95 9.63
C LEU A 183 13.43 -17.51 11.06
N GLU A 184 13.76 -16.27 11.39
CA GLU A 184 13.58 -15.70 12.73
C GLU A 184 12.28 -14.88 12.78
N ARG A 185 11.37 -15.17 13.71
CA ARG A 185 10.19 -14.33 13.94
C ARG A 185 10.56 -13.16 14.84
N GLN A 186 10.61 -11.96 14.28
CA GLN A 186 10.91 -10.72 15.00
C GLN A 186 9.61 -9.96 15.29
N ARG A 187 9.40 -9.55 16.54
CA ARG A 187 8.29 -8.67 16.92
C ARG A 187 8.50 -7.26 16.36
N LEU A 188 7.43 -6.66 15.86
CA LEU A 188 7.36 -5.28 15.39
C LEU A 188 6.43 -4.46 16.30
N PRO A 189 6.54 -3.11 16.28
CA PRO A 189 5.65 -2.25 17.05
C PRO A 189 4.17 -2.37 16.64
N GLY A 190 3.90 -2.69 15.37
CA GLY A 190 2.56 -2.69 14.82
C GLY A 190 1.94 -1.31 14.65
N ASP A 191 0.63 -1.26 14.45
CA ASP A 191 -0.11 0.00 14.49
C ASP A 191 -0.05 0.61 15.90
N PRO A 192 0.52 1.82 16.07
CA PRO A 192 0.55 2.51 17.37
C PRO A 192 -0.85 2.81 17.92
N ARG A 193 -1.90 2.76 17.09
CA ARG A 193 -3.30 2.95 17.47
C ARG A 193 -3.97 1.65 17.94
N GLY A 194 -3.28 0.52 17.86
CA GLY A 194 -3.77 -0.79 18.27
C GLY A 194 -4.59 -1.51 17.21
N TYR A 195 -5.16 -2.65 17.61
CA TYR A 195 -5.91 -3.54 16.73
C TYR A 195 -7.28 -3.83 17.34
N SER A 196 -8.29 -3.98 16.49
CA SER A 196 -9.63 -4.40 16.90
C SER A 196 -10.11 -5.55 16.01
N VAL A 197 -10.75 -6.54 16.62
CA VAL A 197 -11.43 -7.60 15.88
C VAL A 197 -12.77 -7.07 15.41
N VAL A 198 -13.03 -7.13 14.10
CA VAL A 198 -14.30 -6.76 13.49
C VAL A 198 -15.02 -8.02 13.04
N ASP A 199 -16.14 -8.33 13.70
CA ASP A 199 -17.03 -9.40 13.27
C ASP A 199 -17.96 -8.88 12.16
N LEU A 200 -17.83 -9.47 10.97
CA LEU A 200 -18.67 -9.13 9.81
C LEU A 200 -19.99 -9.91 9.81
N GLY A 201 -20.16 -10.91 10.68
CA GLY A 201 -21.34 -11.76 10.76
C GLY A 201 -21.80 -12.26 9.39
N ALA A 202 -23.09 -12.11 9.11
CA ALA A 202 -23.70 -12.50 7.84
C ALA A 202 -23.24 -11.67 6.62
N ALA A 203 -22.56 -10.53 6.82
CA ALA A 203 -21.99 -9.74 5.73
C ALA A 203 -20.62 -10.29 5.27
N SER A 204 -20.04 -11.25 6.00
CA SER A 204 -18.82 -11.93 5.59
C SER A 204 -19.03 -12.74 4.30
N SER A 205 -18.12 -12.61 3.33
CA SER A 205 -18.07 -13.51 2.17
C SER A 205 -17.80 -14.98 2.56
N PHE A 206 -17.40 -15.22 3.81
CA PHE A 206 -17.22 -16.55 4.38
C PHE A 206 -18.45 -17.04 5.17
N ALA A 207 -19.53 -16.26 5.29
CA ALA A 207 -20.75 -16.68 5.95
C ALA A 207 -21.34 -17.94 5.26
N GLY A 208 -21.71 -18.95 6.05
CA GLY A 208 -22.21 -20.24 5.52
C GLY A 208 -21.12 -21.19 5.00
N LEU A 209 -19.85 -20.90 5.28
CA LEU A 209 -18.75 -21.84 5.07
C LEU A 209 -18.42 -22.66 6.33
N ASP A 210 -19.36 -22.78 7.26
CA ASP A 210 -19.21 -23.54 8.51
C ASP A 210 -18.62 -24.93 8.24
N GLY A 211 -17.58 -25.30 9.01
CA GLY A 211 -16.84 -26.55 8.84
C GLY A 211 -15.90 -26.63 7.62
N ARG A 212 -15.83 -25.59 6.77
CA ARG A 212 -14.87 -25.50 5.64
C ARG A 212 -13.75 -24.50 5.87
N CYS A 213 -13.83 -23.66 6.91
CA CYS A 213 -12.79 -22.71 7.28
C CYS A 213 -11.43 -23.40 7.55
N GLU A 214 -11.43 -24.64 8.04
CA GLU A 214 -10.22 -25.46 8.24
C GLU A 214 -9.49 -25.82 6.94
N ARG A 215 -10.12 -25.62 5.77
CA ARG A 215 -9.51 -25.82 4.45
C ARG A 215 -8.89 -24.54 3.90
N LEU A 216 -9.14 -23.39 4.52
CA LEU A 216 -8.51 -22.14 4.14
C LEU A 216 -7.02 -22.21 4.45
N ARG A 217 -6.20 -21.69 3.54
CA ARG A 217 -4.75 -21.60 3.70
C ARG A 217 -4.36 -20.16 3.41
N PHE A 218 -3.60 -19.57 4.31
CA PHE A 218 -3.06 -18.24 4.13
C PHE A 218 -1.54 -18.31 4.17
N HIS A 219 -0.92 -18.26 2.98
CA HIS A 219 0.52 -18.40 2.75
C HIS A 219 1.15 -19.66 3.40
N HIS A 220 2.32 -20.10 2.95
CA HIS A 220 2.90 -21.36 3.46
C HIS A 220 3.25 -21.32 4.96
N SER A 221 3.41 -20.12 5.51
CA SER A 221 3.86 -19.89 6.89
C SER A 221 2.77 -20.04 7.95
N ASN A 222 1.47 -19.96 7.57
CA ASN A 222 0.37 -19.84 8.54
C ASN A 222 -0.89 -20.66 8.15
N PRO A 223 -0.79 -22.00 8.04
CA PRO A 223 -1.87 -22.83 7.51
C PRO A 223 -3.15 -22.86 8.36
N GLY A 224 -3.09 -22.48 9.64
CA GLY A 224 -4.24 -22.49 10.57
C GLY A 224 -4.77 -21.11 10.97
N LEU A 225 -4.08 -20.02 10.60
CA LEU A 225 -4.47 -18.66 11.00
C LEU A 225 -5.87 -18.27 10.49
N PRO A 226 -6.29 -18.61 9.26
CA PRO A 226 -7.65 -18.32 8.81
C PRO A 226 -8.73 -18.92 9.72
N ALA A 227 -8.51 -20.14 10.25
CA ALA A 227 -9.49 -20.80 11.09
C ALA A 227 -9.67 -20.13 12.46
N LEU A 228 -8.67 -19.39 12.95
CA LEU A 228 -8.77 -18.64 14.22
C LEU A 228 -9.70 -17.43 14.14
N HIS A 229 -9.89 -16.86 12.93
CA HIS A 229 -10.64 -15.64 12.71
C HIS A 229 -12.01 -15.86 12.05
N HIS A 230 -12.40 -17.11 11.85
CA HIS A 230 -13.65 -17.51 11.18
C HIS A 230 -14.46 -18.53 12.01
N GLN A 231 -14.38 -18.43 13.34
CA GLN A 231 -15.21 -19.19 14.29
C GLN A 231 -16.50 -18.44 14.63
#